data_AF-A0A972CX87-F1
#
_entry.id   AF-A0A972CX87-F1
#
_cell.length_a   1.000
_cell.length_b   1.000
_cell.length_c   1.000
_cell.angle_alpha   90.00
_cell.angle_beta   90.00
_cell.angle_gamma   90.00
#
_symmetry.space_group_name_H-M   'P 1'
#
loop_
_entity.id
_entity.type
_entity.pdbx_description
1 polymer ?
#
loop_
_entity_poly.entity_id
_entity_poly.type
_entity_poly.pdbx_seq_one_letter_code
_entity_poly.pdbx_strand_id
1 'polypeptide(L)' 'VVDGEVATVGSANFDRRSFILNFEANAFIYKKEFAEKMENQFKEDFKLCRELTLEDYQKRGVWQSIKESISRLFSDVL' A
#
# COMPACT_ATOMS: atom_id res chain seq x y z
N VAL A 1 -9.65 -4.04 0.01
CA VAL A 1 -11.02 -4.57 -0.21
C VAL A 1 -10.90 -5.72 -1.18
N VAL A 2 -11.65 -6.80 -0.98
CA VAL A 2 -11.66 -7.97 -1.87
C VAL A 2 -13.09 -8.14 -2.39
N ASP A 3 -13.23 -8.10 -3.71
CA ASP A 3 -14.47 -8.34 -4.48
C ASP A 3 -15.70 -7.54 -4.04
N GLY A 4 -15.52 -6.41 -3.34
CA GLY A 4 -16.61 -5.63 -2.76
C GLY A 4 -17.34 -6.33 -1.60
N GLU A 5 -16.83 -7.44 -1.07
CA GLU A 5 -17.49 -8.24 -0.04
C GLU A 5 -16.78 -8.17 1.32
N VAL A 6 -15.44 -8.08 1.30
CA VAL A 6 -14.62 -8.08 2.52
C VAL A 6 -13.66 -6.90 2.50
N ALA A 7 -13.54 -6.22 3.64
CA ALA A 7 -12.53 -5.19 3.85
C ALA A 7 -11.69 -5.49 5.08
N THR A 8 -10.40 -5.15 5.01
CA THR A 8 -9.52 -5.11 6.16
C THR A 8 -9.02 -3.68 6.34
N VAL A 9 -9.03 -3.20 7.58
CA VAL A 9 -8.56 -1.86 7.95
C VAL A 9 -7.80 -1.98 9.26
N GLY A 10 -6.64 -1.34 9.34
CA GLY A 10 -5.83 -1.38 10.54
C GLY A 10 -4.52 -0.65 10.38
N SER A 11 -3.60 -0.92 11.29
CA SER A 11 -2.28 -0.29 11.33
C SER A 11 -1.24 -1.00 10.46
N ALA A 12 -1.51 -2.24 10.05
CA ALA A 12 -0.51 -3.04 9.34
C ALA A 12 -0.18 -2.47 7.97
N ASN A 13 1.10 -2.17 7.75
CA ASN A 13 1.64 -1.97 6.41
C ASN A 13 1.88 -3.32 5.72
N PHE A 14 1.97 -3.30 4.39
CA PHE A 14 2.20 -4.49 3.58
C PHE A 14 3.70 -4.76 3.37
N ASP A 15 4.43 -4.94 4.46
CA ASP A 15 5.87 -5.21 4.46
C ASP A 15 6.25 -6.26 5.51
N ARG A 16 7.43 -6.86 5.33
CA ARG A 16 7.91 -7.97 6.16
C ARG A 16 7.99 -7.58 7.64
N ARG A 17 8.34 -6.34 7.96
CA ARG A 17 8.52 -5.89 9.33
C ARG A 17 7.17 -5.74 10.03
N SER A 18 6.18 -5.10 9.38
CA SER A 18 4.82 -5.04 9.92
C SER A 18 4.23 -6.43 10.17
N PHE A 19 4.52 -7.42 9.34
CA PHE A 19 4.01 -8.79 9.55
C PHE A 19 4.71 -9.60 10.64
N ILE A 20 6.00 -9.34 10.92
CA ILE A 20 6.82 -10.21 11.80
C ILE A 20 7.16 -9.54 13.13
N LEU A 21 7.39 -8.23 13.13
CA LEU A 21 8.04 -7.52 14.23
C LEU A 21 7.13 -6.51 14.91
N ASN A 22 6.27 -5.81 14.17
CA ASN A 22 5.40 -4.80 14.77
C ASN A 22 4.15 -5.45 15.40
N PHE A 23 3.66 -4.84 16.48
CA PHE A 23 2.34 -5.13 17.02
C PHE A 23 1.28 -4.43 16.18
N GLU A 24 0.90 -5.05 15.08
CA GLU A 24 -0.15 -4.55 14.21
C GLU A 24 -1.53 -5.07 14.60
N ALA A 25 -2.55 -4.25 14.41
CA ALA A 25 -3.95 -4.64 14.57
C ALA A 25 -4.72 -4.37 13.28
N ASN A 26 -5.43 -5.38 12.78
CA ASN A 26 -6.34 -5.26 11.64
C ASN A 26 -7.74 -5.75 12.03
N ALA A 27 -8.75 -4.98 11.64
CA ALA A 27 -10.15 -5.38 11.70
C ALA A 27 -10.55 -5.98 10.36
N PHE A 28 -11.02 -7.24 10.39
CA PHE A 28 -11.64 -7.88 9.24
C PHE A 28 -13.15 -7.66 9.30
N ILE A 29 -13.70 -7.04 8.26
CA ILE A 29 -15.09 -6.65 8.18
C ILE A 29 -15.74 -7.38 7.01
N TYR A 30 -16.56 -8.37 7.35
CA TYR A 30 -17.35 -9.18 6.42
C TYR A 30 -18.73 -8.55 6.24
N LYS A 31 -18.77 -7.38 5.61
CA LYS A 31 -20.00 -6.63 5.37
C LYS A 31 -19.92 -5.92 4.02
N LYS A 32 -20.80 -6.33 3.10
CA LYS A 32 -20.82 -5.84 1.72
C LYS A 32 -20.93 -4.31 1.64
N GLU A 33 -21.83 -3.69 2.40
CA GLU A 33 -22.01 -2.23 2.32
C GLU A 33 -20.76 -1.47 2.81
N PHE A 34 -20.03 -2.04 3.76
CA PHE A 34 -18.77 -1.45 4.23
C PHE A 34 -17.65 -1.64 3.19
N ALA A 35 -17.55 -2.83 2.61
CA ALA A 35 -16.58 -3.14 1.57
C ALA A 35 -16.78 -2.28 0.32
N GLU A 36 -18.02 -2.11 -0.15
CA GLU A 36 -18.37 -1.21 -1.26
C GLU A 36 -18.00 0.25 -0.95
N LYS A 37 -18.25 0.72 0.28
CA LYS A 37 -17.83 2.07 0.69
C LYS A 37 -16.32 2.26 0.59
N MET A 38 -15.55 1.29 1.08
CA MET A 38 -14.08 1.33 1.01
C MET A 38 -13.57 1.23 -0.43
N GLU A 39 -14.22 0.44 -1.28
CA GLU A 39 -13.88 0.33 -2.70
C GLU A 39 -14.13 1.64 -3.45
N ASN A 40 -15.25 2.31 -3.17
CA ASN A 40 -15.55 3.61 -3.75
C ASN A 40 -14.53 4.67 -3.31
N GLN A 41 -14.13 4.68 -2.04
CA GLN A 41 -13.05 5.57 -1.58
C GLN A 41 -11.75 5.31 -2.36
N PHE A 42 -11.38 4.03 -2.54
CA PHE A 42 -10.19 3.66 -3.32
C PHE A 42 -10.28 4.12 -4.79
N LYS A 43 -11.47 4.08 -5.40
CA LYS A 43 -11.70 4.61 -6.76
C LYS A 43 -11.61 6.13 -6.83
N GLU A 44 -12.01 6.85 -5.78
CA GLU A 44 -11.80 8.30 -5.70
C GLU A 44 -10.30 8.62 -5.64
N ASP A 45 -9.52 7.85 -4.88
CA ASP A 45 -8.07 8.03 -4.79
C ASP A 45 -7.38 7.85 -6.15
N PHE A 46 -7.86 6.95 -7.01
CA PHE A 46 -7.34 6.81 -8.38
C PHE A 46 -7.41 8.09 -9.21
N LYS A 47 -8.38 8.97 -8.95
CA LYS A 47 -8.50 10.25 -9.67
C LYS A 47 -7.37 11.22 -9.32
N LEU A 48 -6.65 10.96 -8.22
CA LEU A 48 -5.55 11.79 -7.71
C LEU A 48 -4.18 11.14 -7.90
N CYS A 49 -4.12 9.92 -8.46
CA CYS A 49 -2.89 9.18 -8.65
C CYS A 49 -2.47 9.15 -10.14
N ARG A 50 -1.17 8.98 -10.38
CA ARG A 50 -0.64 8.63 -11.69
C ARG A 50 -0.37 7.14 -11.73
N GLU A 51 -0.81 6.48 -12.79
CA GLU A 51 -0.41 5.10 -13.06
C GLU A 51 1.12 5.03 -13.19
N LEU A 52 1.73 4.08 -12.49
CA LEU A 52 3.16 3.81 -12.57
C LEU A 52 3.38 2.50 -13.31
N THR A 53 3.83 2.59 -14.57
CA THR A 53 4.18 1.40 -15.35
C THR A 53 5.60 0.95 -15.06
N LEU A 54 5.94 -0.29 -15.45
CA LEU A 54 7.32 -0.78 -15.37
C LEU A 54 8.27 0.07 -16.23
N GLU A 55 7.82 0.52 -17.40
CA GLU A 55 8.60 1.37 -18.29
C GLU A 55 8.86 2.75 -17.65
N ASP A 56 7.85 3.37 -17.03
CA ASP A 56 8.02 4.59 -16.24
C ASP A 56 9.09 4.42 -15.15
N TYR A 57 9.01 3.30 -14.43
CA TYR A 57 9.93 3.01 -13.33
C TYR A 57 11.36 2.77 -13.82
N GLN A 58 11.54 2.14 -14.97
CA GLN A 58 12.86 1.94 -15.58
C GLN A 58 13.47 3.25 -16.10
N LYS A 59 12.63 4.18 -16.57
CA LYS A 59 13.05 5.51 -17.04
C LYS A 59 13.33 6.51 -15.91
N ARG A 60 13.17 6.12 -14.64
CA ARG A 60 13.38 7.03 -13.50
C ARG A 60 14.82 7.53 -13.45
N GLY A 61 15.00 8.80 -13.07
CA GLY A 61 16.32 9.44 -13.07
C GLY A 61 17.29 8.81 -12.06
N VAL A 62 18.59 8.90 -12.35
CA VAL A 62 19.67 8.38 -11.51
C VAL A 62 19.57 8.88 -10.06
N TRP A 63 19.19 10.14 -9.87
CA TRP A 63 19.01 10.71 -8.53
C TRP A 63 17.87 10.06 -7.74
N GLN A 64 16.77 9.68 -8.39
CA GLN A 64 15.69 8.94 -7.74
C GLN A 64 16.16 7.53 -7.36
N SER A 65 16.86 6.85 -8.27
CA SER A 65 17.44 5.52 -7.99
C SER A 65 18.42 5.52 -6.82
N ILE A 66 19.26 6.56 -6.69
CA ILE A 66 20.17 6.72 -5.53
C ILE A 66 19.37 6.88 -4.23
N LYS A 67 18.37 7.76 -4.20
CA LYS A 67 17.52 7.95 -3.01
C LYS A 67 16.81 6.67 -2.59
N GLU A 68 16.26 5.93 -3.55
CA GLU A 68 15.64 4.62 -3.30
C GLU A 68 16.65 3.60 -2.77
N SER A 69 17.88 3.61 -3.28
CA SER A 69 18.94 2.71 -2.83
C SER A 69 19.39 3.01 -1.40
N ILE A 70 19.54 4.29 -1.06
CA ILE A 70 19.83 4.72 0.32
C ILE A 70 18.67 4.33 1.24
N SER A 71 17.42 4.60 0.84
CA SER A 71 16.24 4.24 1.64
C SER A 71 16.20 2.73 1.96
N ARG A 72 16.54 1.88 0.98
CA ARG A 72 16.62 0.41 1.16
C ARG A 72 17.66 -0.02 2.18
N LEU A 73 18.74 0.73 2.39
CA LEU A 73 19.72 0.39 3.44
C LEU A 73 19.13 0.55 4.85
N PHE A 74 18.12 1.41 5.00
CA PHE A 74 17.47 1.66 6.29
C PHE A 74 16.15 0.90 6.45
N SER A 75 15.65 0.20 5.43
CA SER A 75 14.32 -0.43 5.47
C SER A 75 14.20 -1.55 6.51
N ASP A 76 15.31 -2.20 6.86
CA ASP A 76 15.33 -3.23 7.90
C ASP A 76 15.59 -2.65 9.30
N VAL A 77 16.13 -1.43 9.39
CA VAL A 77 16.45 -0.76 10.67
C VAL A 77 15.27 0.09 11.15
N LEU A 78 14.61 0.83 10.25
CA LEU A 78 13.40 1.61 10.52
C LEU A 78 12.15 0.73 10.58
#